data_AF-A0A3B8LB13-F1
#
_entry.id   AF-A0A3B8LB13-F1
#
_cell.length_a   1.000
_cell.length_b   1.000
_cell.length_c   1.000
_cell.angle_alpha   90.00
_cell.angle_beta   90.00
_cell.angle_gamma   90.00
#
_symmetry.space_group_name_H-M   'P 1'
#
loop_
_entity.id
_entity.type
_entity.pdbx_description
1 polymer ?
#
loop_
_entity_poly.entity_id
_entity_poly.type
_entity_poly.pdbx_seq_one_letter_code
_entity_poly.pdbx_strand_id
1 'polypeptide(L)'
;MTRMPNHRCSILWMLVTYIAVSSSAIAEDKTFQLIAPGSALPRVVSGDRPLEQDAARDFCHYLSKISGQKITVSDKAENARVVIHIGRDTFVDRHVPKIATIRADGYVIRCIEHGDNMHLVLAGKVDRAAQWAVERFLGQHCGVRWLFPDRVHGEVVPERKTITLDRDLQVLVEPDFINRANCGMYFFGPPHKLLRLAPYGDGQYGNHAIQHIFSTKQFQDHPEWFALVGGKRQWWSYGNGWQICTTHPGTVERAVQYADEFFRAHPDAPVISMGQNDGNGWCECERCKKLINSVTPPYSLSERWFHWVNRVAREVNKKHKGKWVEAMAYANTSSPTRFQLEPNVAVTKTFVLDSEFKQAEQWKTVCRSVNLYSYMYGGSFLGFRHYPHAAQQFLKWGHDKLGALSHITECGGDWTFDGP
;
A
#
# COMPACT_ATOMS: atom_id res chain seq x y z
N MET A 1 -94.65 -8.13 58.51
CA MET A 1 -94.20 -7.12 57.53
C MET A 1 -92.73 -7.38 57.21
N THR A 2 -92.46 -7.79 55.97
CA THR A 2 -91.27 -7.49 55.13
C THR A 2 -89.83 -7.54 55.67
N ARG A 3 -89.00 -8.27 54.89
CA ARG A 3 -87.57 -8.05 54.53
C ARG A 3 -86.52 -8.44 55.57
N MET A 4 -85.31 -8.91 55.23
CA MET A 4 -84.64 -9.42 54.01
C MET A 4 -83.33 -10.11 54.49
N PRO A 5 -82.63 -10.89 53.64
CA PRO A 5 -81.72 -11.96 54.07
C PRO A 5 -80.20 -11.66 54.00
N ASN A 6 -79.46 -12.61 54.59
CA ASN A 6 -78.01 -12.74 54.76
C ASN A 6 -77.16 -12.70 53.48
N HIS A 7 -75.99 -12.08 53.58
CA HIS A 7 -74.86 -12.24 52.66
C HIS A 7 -73.73 -13.07 53.31
N ARG A 8 -73.25 -14.10 52.62
CA ARG A 8 -71.83 -14.53 52.65
C ARG A 8 -71.42 -14.98 51.24
N CYS A 9 -70.46 -14.26 50.67
CA CYS A 9 -69.90 -14.47 49.34
C CYS A 9 -68.78 -15.52 49.43
N SER A 10 -68.80 -16.53 48.56
CA SER A 10 -67.71 -17.50 48.38
C SER A 10 -67.07 -17.30 47.01
N ILE A 11 -65.75 -17.14 47.00
CA ILE A 11 -64.90 -16.90 45.82
C ILE A 11 -64.59 -18.24 45.16
N LEU A 12 -64.85 -18.37 43.85
CA LEU A 12 -64.51 -19.53 43.03
C LEU A 12 -63.32 -19.17 42.12
N TRP A 13 -62.21 -19.88 42.26
CA TRP A 13 -61.03 -19.76 41.39
C TRP A 13 -61.20 -20.63 40.14
N MET A 14 -61.19 -20.03 38.95
CA MET A 14 -61.07 -20.75 37.67
C MET A 14 -59.58 -20.89 37.30
N LEU A 15 -59.11 -22.12 37.17
CA LEU A 15 -57.81 -22.46 36.56
C LEU A 15 -57.96 -22.47 35.03
N VAL A 16 -57.26 -21.55 34.36
CA VAL A 16 -57.06 -21.58 32.90
C VAL A 16 -55.66 -22.14 32.63
N THR A 17 -55.59 -23.33 32.05
CA THR A 17 -54.34 -23.99 31.67
C THR A 17 -53.84 -23.41 30.34
N TYR A 18 -52.80 -22.57 30.38
CA TYR A 18 -52.08 -22.14 29.17
C TYR A 18 -51.09 -23.24 28.76
N ILE A 19 -51.32 -23.87 27.61
CA ILE A 19 -50.33 -24.73 26.94
C ILE A 19 -49.34 -23.78 26.23
N ALA A 20 -48.15 -23.63 26.81
CA ALA A 20 -47.04 -22.96 26.15
C ALA A 20 -46.45 -23.89 25.09
N VAL A 21 -46.75 -23.62 23.81
CA VAL A 21 -46.01 -24.21 22.69
C VAL A 21 -44.66 -23.51 22.64
N SER A 22 -43.63 -24.15 23.21
CA SER A 22 -42.25 -23.71 23.05
C SER A 22 -41.80 -23.97 21.61
N SER A 23 -41.91 -22.96 20.75
CA SER A 23 -41.18 -22.95 19.47
C SER A 23 -39.70 -22.79 19.79
N SER A 24 -38.96 -23.90 19.79
CA SER A 24 -37.51 -23.89 19.77
C SER A 24 -37.07 -23.22 18.47
N ALA A 25 -36.75 -21.93 18.52
CA ALA A 25 -35.98 -21.32 17.45
C ALA A 25 -34.67 -22.10 17.36
N ILE A 26 -34.47 -22.83 16.27
CA ILE A 26 -33.18 -23.43 15.94
C ILE A 26 -32.23 -22.23 15.82
N ALA A 27 -31.38 -22.03 16.81
CA ALA A 27 -30.29 -21.09 16.70
C ALA A 27 -29.41 -21.58 15.55
N GLU A 28 -29.42 -20.83 14.45
CA GLU A 28 -28.56 -21.09 13.31
C GLU A 28 -27.11 -21.11 13.83
N ASP A 29 -26.38 -22.19 13.54
CA ASP A 29 -25.00 -22.34 13.99
C ASP A 29 -24.16 -21.26 13.32
N LYS A 30 -23.90 -20.16 14.03
CA LYS A 30 -23.22 -18.97 13.50
C LYS A 30 -21.78 -19.25 13.06
N THR A 31 -21.23 -20.41 13.42
CA THR A 31 -19.85 -20.77 13.14
C THR A 31 -19.74 -22.05 12.32
N PHE A 32 -18.57 -22.26 11.73
CA PHE A 32 -18.20 -23.55 11.16
C PHE A 32 -16.76 -23.90 11.53
N GLN A 33 -16.43 -25.19 11.48
CA GLN A 33 -15.08 -25.68 11.71
C GLN A 33 -14.29 -25.62 10.41
N LEU A 34 -13.32 -24.72 10.34
CA LEU A 34 -12.33 -24.68 9.27
C LEU A 34 -11.39 -25.89 9.35
N ILE A 35 -10.94 -26.19 10.58
CA ILE A 35 -10.16 -27.37 10.94
C ILE A 35 -10.69 -27.90 12.26
N ALA A 36 -10.82 -29.21 12.38
CA ALA A 36 -11.11 -29.89 13.63
C ALA A 36 -10.60 -31.34 13.60
N PRO A 37 -10.30 -31.97 14.76
CA PRO A 37 -9.93 -33.38 14.81
C PRO A 37 -11.03 -34.26 14.20
N GLY A 38 -10.64 -35.20 13.34
CA GLY A 38 -11.56 -36.14 12.71
C GLY A 38 -12.45 -35.56 11.60
N SER A 39 -12.38 -34.26 11.33
CA SER A 39 -13.05 -33.64 10.18
C SER A 39 -12.20 -33.73 8.91
N ALA A 40 -12.84 -33.73 7.74
CA ALA A 40 -12.14 -33.61 6.47
C ALA A 40 -11.37 -32.28 6.41
N LEU A 41 -10.14 -32.32 5.91
CA LEU A 41 -9.31 -31.14 5.74
C LEU A 41 -9.93 -30.17 4.70
N PRO A 42 -9.77 -28.85 4.87
CA PRO A 42 -10.19 -27.89 3.88
C PRO A 42 -9.36 -28.04 2.60
N ARG A 43 -9.98 -27.69 1.47
CA ARG A 43 -9.33 -27.67 0.16
C ARG A 43 -8.80 -26.29 -0.14
N VAL A 44 -7.48 -26.13 -0.26
CA VAL A 44 -6.88 -24.83 -0.63
C VAL A 44 -6.65 -24.79 -2.14
N VAL A 45 -7.21 -23.79 -2.81
CA VAL A 45 -6.99 -23.48 -4.23
C VAL A 45 -6.40 -22.08 -4.38
N SER A 46 -5.74 -21.83 -5.51
CA SER A 46 -5.04 -20.58 -5.79
C SER A 46 -5.50 -19.97 -7.11
N GLY A 47 -5.43 -18.65 -7.23
CA GLY A 47 -5.38 -17.97 -8.53
C GLY A 47 -4.09 -18.29 -9.30
N ASP A 48 -4.06 -17.90 -10.56
CA ASP A 48 -3.01 -18.29 -11.51
C ASP A 48 -1.73 -17.42 -11.45
N ARG A 49 -1.75 -16.31 -10.72
CA ARG A 49 -0.60 -15.38 -10.69
C ARG A 49 0.47 -15.86 -9.70
N PRO A 50 1.78 -15.64 -9.99
CA PRO A 50 2.86 -16.13 -9.13
C PRO A 50 2.76 -15.72 -7.66
N LEU A 51 2.39 -14.46 -7.37
CA LEU A 51 2.24 -13.98 -5.99
C LEU A 51 1.04 -14.60 -5.26
N GLU A 52 -0.03 -14.95 -5.97
CA GLU A 52 -1.19 -15.66 -5.40
C GLU A 52 -0.80 -17.09 -5.03
N GLN A 53 -0.06 -17.76 -5.91
CA GLN A 53 0.46 -19.11 -5.67
C GLN A 53 1.46 -19.16 -4.51
N ASP A 54 2.32 -18.13 -4.38
CA ASP A 54 3.20 -17.96 -3.23
C ASP A 54 2.40 -17.78 -1.94
N ALA A 55 1.37 -16.94 -1.94
CA ALA A 55 0.49 -16.75 -0.79
C ALA A 55 -0.25 -18.03 -0.40
N ALA A 56 -0.70 -18.84 -1.38
CA ALA A 56 -1.37 -20.11 -1.13
C ALA A 56 -0.44 -21.16 -0.50
N ARG A 57 0.82 -21.22 -0.96
CA ARG A 57 1.85 -22.07 -0.35
C ARG A 57 2.16 -21.64 1.07
N ASP A 58 2.27 -20.33 1.32
CA ASP A 58 2.54 -19.77 2.64
C ASP A 58 1.38 -20.02 3.61
N PHE A 59 0.15 -19.84 3.15
CA PHE A 59 -1.07 -20.18 3.90
C PHE A 59 -1.08 -21.66 4.32
N CYS A 60 -0.88 -22.58 3.37
CA CYS A 60 -0.80 -24.02 3.64
C CYS A 60 0.30 -24.37 4.65
N HIS A 61 1.47 -23.71 4.54
CA HIS A 61 2.58 -23.91 5.45
C HIS A 61 2.19 -23.57 6.90
N TYR A 62 1.66 -22.37 7.14
CA TYR A 62 1.24 -21.98 8.50
C TYR A 62 0.08 -22.81 9.00
N LEU A 63 -0.93 -23.07 8.18
CA LEU A 63 -2.08 -23.86 8.61
C LEU A 63 -1.70 -25.29 8.98
N SER A 64 -0.71 -25.87 8.29
CA SER A 64 -0.14 -27.17 8.65
C SER A 64 0.62 -27.12 9.97
N LYS A 65 1.43 -26.09 10.21
CA LYS A 65 2.15 -25.90 11.49
C LYS A 65 1.19 -25.73 12.66
N ILE A 66 0.10 -24.99 12.46
CA ILE A 66 -0.91 -24.72 13.50
C ILE A 66 -1.69 -25.98 13.84
N SER A 67 -2.15 -26.71 12.83
CA SER A 67 -3.03 -27.87 13.03
C SER A 67 -2.29 -29.17 13.32
N GLY A 68 -1.01 -29.26 12.99
CA GLY A 68 -0.26 -30.52 12.95
C GLY A 68 -0.67 -31.45 11.81
N GLN A 69 -1.54 -31.01 10.89
CA GLN A 69 -2.03 -31.80 9.76
C GLN A 69 -1.39 -31.30 8.45
N LYS A 70 -1.07 -32.20 7.52
CA LYS A 70 -0.45 -31.83 6.24
C LYS A 70 -1.50 -31.24 5.30
N ILE A 71 -1.45 -29.94 5.06
CA ILE A 71 -2.33 -29.20 4.15
C ILE A 71 -1.51 -28.69 2.98
N THR A 72 -2.00 -28.92 1.76
CA THR A 72 -1.31 -28.53 0.51
C THR A 72 -2.27 -27.84 -0.45
N VAL A 73 -1.73 -26.97 -1.30
CA VAL A 73 -2.47 -26.40 -2.42
C VAL A 73 -2.92 -27.53 -3.35
N SER A 74 -4.12 -27.40 -3.89
CA SER A 74 -4.75 -28.38 -4.77
C SER A 74 -5.19 -27.72 -6.06
N ASP A 75 -5.18 -28.49 -7.15
CA ASP A 75 -5.54 -27.99 -8.48
C ASP A 75 -7.05 -27.83 -8.67
N LYS A 76 -7.87 -28.42 -7.78
CA LYS A 76 -9.33 -28.43 -7.88
C LYS A 76 -10.02 -28.20 -6.54
N ALA A 77 -11.12 -27.47 -6.58
CA ALA A 77 -12.01 -27.22 -5.45
C ALA A 77 -12.98 -28.38 -5.12
N GLU A 78 -13.01 -29.43 -5.94
CA GLU A 78 -14.02 -30.51 -5.88
C GLU A 78 -13.92 -31.36 -4.58
N ASN A 79 -15.09 -31.82 -4.11
CA ASN A 79 -15.29 -32.82 -3.05
C ASN A 79 -14.82 -32.43 -1.63
N ALA A 80 -14.86 -31.14 -1.27
CA ALA A 80 -14.57 -30.69 0.09
C ALA A 80 -15.71 -29.86 0.68
N ARG A 81 -16.07 -30.12 1.95
CA ARG A 81 -17.05 -29.32 2.70
C ARG A 81 -16.61 -27.88 2.91
N VAL A 82 -15.29 -27.65 2.96
CA VAL A 82 -14.69 -26.32 3.09
C VAL A 82 -13.67 -26.14 1.98
N VAL A 83 -13.81 -25.07 1.20
CA VAL A 83 -12.87 -24.65 0.16
C VAL A 83 -12.29 -23.29 0.52
N ILE A 84 -10.98 -23.11 0.38
CA ILE A 84 -10.26 -21.88 0.68
C ILE A 84 -9.64 -21.38 -0.62
N HIS A 85 -10.07 -20.20 -1.06
CA HIS A 85 -9.65 -19.55 -2.29
C HIS A 85 -8.61 -18.47 -1.95
N ILE A 86 -7.38 -18.65 -2.43
CA ILE A 86 -6.30 -17.67 -2.26
C ILE A 86 -6.03 -16.98 -3.59
N GLY A 87 -6.27 -15.67 -3.66
CA GLY A 87 -6.22 -14.93 -4.93
C GLY A 87 -7.47 -15.14 -5.80
N ARG A 88 -7.40 -14.67 -7.05
CA ARG A 88 -8.56 -14.65 -7.96
C ARG A 88 -8.65 -15.92 -8.80
N ASP A 89 -9.55 -16.82 -8.41
CA ASP A 89 -9.96 -17.95 -9.23
C ASP A 89 -11.38 -17.76 -9.81
N THR A 90 -11.86 -18.76 -10.54
CA THR A 90 -13.19 -18.73 -11.18
C THR A 90 -14.34 -18.55 -10.17
N PHE A 91 -14.21 -19.10 -8.96
CA PHE A 91 -15.22 -18.95 -7.92
C PHE A 91 -15.24 -17.52 -7.40
N VAL A 92 -14.07 -16.96 -7.10
CA VAL A 92 -13.94 -15.58 -6.61
C VAL A 92 -14.49 -14.58 -7.63
N ASP A 93 -14.17 -14.73 -8.91
CA ASP A 93 -14.67 -13.82 -9.95
C ASP A 93 -16.20 -13.87 -10.10
N ARG A 94 -16.82 -15.03 -9.85
CA ARG A 94 -18.28 -15.21 -9.94
C ARG A 94 -19.01 -14.72 -8.68
N HIS A 95 -18.47 -15.00 -7.49
CA HIS A 95 -19.17 -14.80 -6.22
C HIS A 95 -18.73 -13.55 -5.46
N VAL A 96 -17.64 -12.88 -5.89
CA VAL A 96 -17.16 -11.61 -5.34
C VAL A 96 -17.01 -10.56 -6.45
N PRO A 97 -18.09 -10.18 -7.16
CA PRO A 97 -17.99 -9.31 -8.34
C PRO A 97 -17.40 -7.92 -8.06
N LYS A 98 -17.53 -7.42 -6.82
CA LYS A 98 -16.94 -6.14 -6.40
C LYS A 98 -15.41 -6.18 -6.24
N ILE A 99 -14.77 -7.34 -6.38
CA ILE A 99 -13.32 -7.48 -6.24
C ILE A 99 -12.56 -6.60 -7.24
N ALA A 100 -13.10 -6.40 -8.45
CA ALA A 100 -12.50 -5.58 -9.49
C ALA A 100 -12.49 -4.07 -9.16
N THR A 101 -13.38 -3.62 -8.27
CA THR A 101 -13.50 -2.21 -7.87
C THR A 101 -12.76 -1.88 -6.58
N ILE A 102 -12.17 -2.86 -5.91
CA ILE A 102 -11.42 -2.64 -4.66
C ILE A 102 -10.27 -1.66 -4.93
N ARG A 103 -10.14 -0.68 -4.04
CA ARG A 103 -9.11 0.35 -4.11
C ARG A 103 -7.71 -0.25 -3.97
N ALA A 104 -6.80 0.17 -4.85
CA ALA A 104 -5.38 -0.20 -4.85
C ALA A 104 -5.15 -1.71 -4.64
N ASP A 105 -4.36 -2.06 -3.64
CA ASP A 105 -4.05 -3.43 -3.20
C ASP A 105 -4.88 -3.89 -2.00
N GLY A 106 -6.07 -3.30 -1.82
CA GLY A 106 -7.05 -3.77 -0.86
C GLY A 106 -7.50 -5.22 -1.13
N TYR A 107 -8.08 -5.84 -0.10
CA TYR A 107 -8.40 -7.26 -0.09
C TYR A 107 -9.68 -7.55 0.70
N VAL A 108 -10.21 -8.76 0.50
CA VAL A 108 -11.33 -9.33 1.25
C VAL A 108 -10.90 -10.57 2.02
N ILE A 109 -11.53 -10.76 3.18
CA ILE A 109 -11.58 -12.01 3.93
C ILE A 109 -13.05 -12.33 4.10
N ARG A 110 -13.56 -13.33 3.37
CA ARG A 110 -15.00 -13.57 3.29
C ARG A 110 -15.36 -15.05 3.33
N CYS A 111 -16.34 -15.40 4.16
CA CYS A 111 -17.03 -16.68 4.10
C CYS A 111 -18.27 -16.59 3.20
N ILE A 112 -18.46 -17.58 2.34
CA ILE A 112 -19.59 -17.67 1.40
C ILE A 112 -20.11 -19.11 1.42
N GLU A 113 -21.38 -19.27 1.74
CA GLU A 113 -22.06 -20.54 1.54
C GLU A 113 -22.52 -20.67 0.10
N HIS A 114 -22.16 -21.79 -0.55
CA HIS A 114 -22.60 -22.08 -1.90
C HIS A 114 -22.79 -23.59 -2.10
N GLY A 115 -24.03 -24.00 -2.37
CA GLY A 115 -24.41 -25.42 -2.30
C GLY A 115 -24.24 -25.95 -0.88
N ASP A 116 -23.65 -27.14 -0.76
CA ASP A 116 -23.37 -27.78 0.54
C ASP A 116 -21.99 -27.41 1.12
N ASN A 117 -21.29 -26.46 0.49
CA ASN A 117 -19.91 -26.12 0.82
C ASN A 117 -19.81 -24.72 1.42
N MET A 118 -18.85 -24.58 2.35
CA MET A 118 -18.40 -23.30 2.86
C MET A 118 -17.13 -22.86 2.11
N HIS A 119 -17.11 -21.62 1.65
CA HIS A 119 -16.00 -21.05 0.90
C HIS A 119 -15.36 -19.90 1.69
N LEU A 120 -14.06 -19.99 2.00
CA LEU A 120 -13.27 -18.88 2.54
C LEU A 120 -12.50 -18.23 1.39
N VAL A 121 -12.72 -16.94 1.15
CA VAL A 121 -12.06 -16.15 0.11
C VAL A 121 -11.05 -15.21 0.75
N LEU A 122 -9.79 -15.34 0.37
CA LEU A 122 -8.66 -14.46 0.74
C LEU A 122 -8.06 -13.89 -0.56
N ALA A 123 -8.62 -12.77 -1.04
CA ALA A 123 -8.32 -12.27 -2.38
C ALA A 123 -8.46 -10.75 -2.48
N GLY A 124 -7.95 -10.15 -3.55
CA GLY A 124 -8.21 -8.76 -3.90
C GLY A 124 -8.00 -8.51 -5.39
N LYS A 125 -8.03 -7.24 -5.81
CA LYS A 125 -7.97 -6.86 -7.23
C LYS A 125 -6.66 -7.25 -7.90
N VAL A 126 -5.55 -7.02 -7.20
CA VAL A 126 -4.17 -7.31 -7.62
C VAL A 126 -3.66 -8.54 -6.88
N ASP A 127 -2.67 -9.22 -7.45
CA ASP A 127 -2.14 -10.48 -6.91
C ASP A 127 -1.57 -10.35 -5.48
N ARG A 128 -0.86 -9.27 -5.19
CA ARG A 128 -0.31 -9.00 -3.85
C ARG A 128 -1.39 -8.91 -2.76
N ALA A 129 -2.62 -8.58 -3.10
CA ALA A 129 -3.71 -8.52 -2.15
C ALA A 129 -3.99 -9.88 -1.47
N ALA A 130 -3.69 -11.00 -2.15
CA ALA A 130 -3.78 -12.34 -1.57
C ALA A 130 -2.79 -12.53 -0.41
N GLN A 131 -1.56 -12.01 -0.53
CA GLN A 131 -0.58 -12.04 0.56
C GLN A 131 -1.11 -11.28 1.78
N TRP A 132 -1.67 -10.07 1.58
CA TRP A 132 -2.26 -9.29 2.68
C TRP A 132 -3.42 -10.00 3.36
N ALA A 133 -4.34 -10.57 2.57
CA ALA A 133 -5.47 -11.31 3.10
C ALA A 133 -5.02 -12.53 3.92
N VAL A 134 -4.05 -13.30 3.41
CA VAL A 134 -3.46 -14.46 4.10
C VAL A 134 -2.79 -14.04 5.40
N GLU A 135 -1.89 -13.05 5.37
CA GLU A 135 -1.16 -12.62 6.56
C GLU A 135 -2.10 -12.09 7.65
N ARG A 136 -3.12 -11.33 7.24
CA ARG A 136 -4.13 -10.78 8.16
C ARG A 136 -5.04 -11.86 8.71
N PHE A 137 -5.47 -12.82 7.89
CA PHE A 137 -6.25 -13.95 8.34
C PHE A 137 -5.49 -14.80 9.38
N LEU A 138 -4.25 -15.19 9.06
CA LEU A 138 -3.40 -15.97 9.95
C LEU A 138 -3.15 -15.24 11.29
N GLY A 139 -2.94 -13.93 11.25
CA GLY A 139 -2.77 -13.12 12.45
C GLY A 139 -4.03 -13.03 13.30
N GLN A 140 -5.16 -12.70 12.69
CA GLN A 140 -6.41 -12.38 13.40
C GLN A 140 -7.19 -13.62 13.83
N HIS A 141 -7.28 -14.63 12.96
CA HIS A 141 -8.10 -15.82 13.20
C HIS A 141 -7.29 -17.03 13.68
N CYS A 142 -6.03 -17.18 13.24
CA CYS A 142 -5.19 -18.31 13.64
C CYS A 142 -4.23 -17.98 14.78
N GLY A 143 -3.95 -16.69 15.04
CA GLY A 143 -3.08 -16.24 16.14
C GLY A 143 -1.58 -16.21 15.81
N VAL A 144 -1.20 -16.30 14.53
CA VAL A 144 0.20 -16.21 14.10
C VAL A 144 0.74 -14.80 14.41
N ARG A 145 1.99 -14.71 14.86
CA ARG A 145 2.70 -13.42 15.03
C ARG A 145 4.05 -13.49 14.33
N TRP A 146 4.38 -12.44 13.59
CA TRP A 146 5.72 -12.23 13.06
C TRP A 146 6.31 -11.02 13.77
N LEU A 147 7.36 -11.27 14.55
CA LEU A 147 7.94 -10.30 15.48
C LEU A 147 9.20 -9.66 14.90
N PHE A 148 9.99 -10.42 14.16
CA PHE A 148 11.22 -9.92 13.55
C PHE A 148 11.70 -10.85 12.44
N PRO A 149 12.61 -10.37 11.57
CA PRO A 149 13.10 -11.15 10.46
C PRO A 149 14.12 -12.20 10.88
N ASP A 150 13.66 -13.22 11.61
CA ASP A 150 14.45 -14.40 11.99
C ASP A 150 13.62 -15.68 11.82
N ARG A 151 14.26 -16.74 11.32
CA ARG A 151 13.58 -18.01 11.00
C ARG A 151 13.24 -18.87 12.20
N VAL A 152 13.92 -18.67 13.33
CA VAL A 152 13.82 -19.52 14.52
C VAL A 152 13.04 -18.81 15.63
N HIS A 153 13.32 -17.54 15.84
CA HIS A 153 12.81 -16.73 16.94
C HIS A 153 11.86 -15.61 16.48
N GLY A 154 11.80 -15.35 15.17
CA GLY A 154 11.06 -14.23 14.60
C GLY A 154 9.56 -14.48 14.42
N GLU A 155 9.06 -15.69 14.69
CA GLU A 155 7.64 -16.02 14.56
C GLU A 155 7.10 -16.82 15.74
N VAL A 156 5.83 -16.54 16.08
CA VAL A 156 5.03 -17.33 17.02
C VAL A 156 3.90 -17.97 16.23
N VAL A 157 3.94 -19.29 16.13
CA VAL A 157 2.90 -20.09 15.46
C VAL A 157 2.23 -20.96 16.53
N PRO A 158 0.97 -20.66 16.91
CA PRO A 158 0.29 -21.43 17.95
C PRO A 158 -0.10 -22.81 17.45
N GLU A 159 -0.06 -23.81 18.35
CA GLU A 159 -0.63 -25.12 18.07
C GLU A 159 -2.13 -25.11 18.42
N ARG A 160 -2.99 -25.44 17.45
CA ARG A 160 -4.45 -25.49 17.62
C ARG A 160 -5.04 -26.65 16.85
N LYS A 161 -5.72 -27.54 17.57
CA LYS A 161 -6.42 -28.70 16.99
C LYS A 161 -7.71 -28.31 16.27
N THR A 162 -8.32 -27.19 16.66
CA THR A 162 -9.57 -26.70 16.09
C THR A 162 -9.45 -25.21 15.74
N ILE A 163 -9.92 -24.85 14.55
CA ILE A 163 -10.08 -23.47 14.10
C ILE A 163 -11.52 -23.30 13.65
N THR A 164 -12.25 -22.37 14.29
CA THR A 164 -13.62 -22.01 13.94
C THR A 164 -13.67 -20.61 13.35
N LEU A 165 -14.60 -20.39 12.42
CA LEU A 165 -14.88 -19.09 11.81
C LEU A 165 -16.38 -18.82 11.82
N ASP A 166 -16.73 -17.54 11.85
CA ASP A 166 -18.10 -17.09 11.65
C ASP A 166 -18.51 -17.32 10.19
N ARG A 167 -19.72 -17.85 9.97
CA ARG A 167 -20.26 -18.14 8.63
C ARG A 167 -20.49 -16.87 7.83
N ASP A 168 -20.80 -15.77 8.50
CA ASP A 168 -21.05 -14.44 7.94
C ASP A 168 -19.81 -13.53 7.98
N LEU A 169 -18.60 -14.08 8.18
CA LEU A 169 -17.36 -13.32 8.14
C LEU A 169 -17.25 -12.54 6.82
N GLN A 170 -17.28 -11.21 6.91
CA GLN A 170 -17.16 -10.30 5.78
C GLN A 170 -16.27 -9.11 6.12
N VAL A 171 -14.98 -9.23 5.80
CA VAL A 171 -14.02 -8.14 5.92
C VAL A 171 -13.66 -7.63 4.54
N LEU A 172 -13.72 -6.32 4.36
CA LEU A 172 -13.16 -5.58 3.22
C LEU A 172 -12.16 -4.58 3.80
N VAL A 173 -10.92 -4.61 3.30
CA VAL A 173 -9.89 -3.64 3.65
C VAL A 173 -9.49 -2.89 2.39
N GLU A 174 -9.63 -1.57 2.45
CA GLU A 174 -9.18 -0.65 1.40
C GLU A 174 -8.17 0.32 2.00
N PRO A 175 -6.95 0.40 1.46
CA PRO A 175 -5.93 1.27 2.02
C PRO A 175 -6.21 2.74 1.66
N ASP A 176 -6.01 3.63 2.64
CA ASP A 176 -6.11 5.08 2.44
C ASP A 176 -5.08 5.56 1.41
N PHE A 177 -3.83 5.10 1.56
CA PHE A 177 -2.71 5.36 0.64
C PHE A 177 -2.64 4.28 -0.43
N ILE A 178 -2.67 4.66 -1.71
CA ILE A 178 -2.56 3.73 -2.84
C ILE A 178 -1.12 3.23 -3.06
N ASN A 179 -0.12 4.01 -2.65
CA ASN A 179 1.29 3.61 -2.65
C ASN A 179 1.89 3.78 -1.24
N ARG A 180 2.61 2.77 -0.78
CA ARG A 180 3.25 2.74 0.54
C ARG A 180 4.62 2.09 0.36
N ALA A 181 5.70 2.78 0.69
CA ALA A 181 7.05 2.29 0.44
C ALA A 181 8.00 2.56 1.61
N ASN A 182 8.84 1.59 1.93
CA ASN A 182 9.99 1.77 2.82
C ASN A 182 11.27 1.64 1.99
N CYS A 183 12.03 2.72 1.83
CA CYS A 183 13.38 2.66 1.26
C CYS A 183 14.42 2.48 2.38
N GLY A 184 15.58 1.89 2.09
CA GLY A 184 16.65 1.72 3.09
C GLY A 184 16.62 0.40 3.87
N MET A 185 15.55 -0.41 3.79
CA MET A 185 15.47 -1.72 4.46
C MET A 185 16.23 -2.84 3.72
N TYR A 186 17.29 -2.49 2.98
CA TYR A 186 18.04 -3.38 2.09
C TYR A 186 18.72 -4.54 2.82
N PHE A 187 19.05 -4.37 4.11
CA PHE A 187 19.57 -5.45 4.96
C PHE A 187 18.61 -6.64 5.10
N PHE A 188 17.33 -6.41 4.83
CA PHE A 188 16.28 -7.43 4.83
C PHE A 188 15.80 -7.79 3.40
N GLY A 189 16.55 -7.35 2.37
CA GLY A 189 16.30 -7.57 0.93
C GLY A 189 16.62 -8.99 0.41
N PRO A 190 16.51 -9.23 -0.91
CA PRO A 190 15.67 -10.27 -1.52
C PRO A 190 16.36 -11.64 -1.60
N PRO A 191 16.34 -12.41 -0.49
CA PRO A 191 15.71 -13.73 -0.57
C PRO A 191 14.75 -14.04 0.60
N HIS A 192 14.35 -13.07 1.44
CA HIS A 192 13.74 -13.39 2.73
C HIS A 192 12.38 -12.73 2.99
N LYS A 193 11.34 -13.58 3.04
CA LYS A 193 9.90 -13.35 3.34
C LYS A 193 9.60 -12.76 4.72
N LEU A 194 10.56 -12.07 5.31
CA LEU A 194 10.60 -11.83 6.74
C LEU A 194 9.99 -10.47 7.13
N LEU A 195 9.90 -9.53 6.19
CA LEU A 195 9.18 -8.27 6.37
C LEU A 195 7.69 -8.49 6.06
N ARG A 196 6.97 -9.02 7.05
CA ARG A 196 5.53 -9.32 7.00
C ARG A 196 4.73 -8.04 7.08
N LEU A 197 3.63 -7.94 6.33
CA LEU A 197 2.81 -6.73 6.23
C LEU A 197 3.58 -5.46 5.80
N ALA A 198 4.79 -5.60 5.25
CA ALA A 198 5.65 -4.47 4.97
C ALA A 198 5.24 -3.72 3.69
N PRO A 199 5.17 -2.38 3.72
CA PRO A 199 4.89 -1.58 2.53
C PRO A 199 5.81 -1.94 1.36
N TYR A 200 5.23 -2.16 0.18
CA TYR A 200 5.97 -2.36 -1.06
C TYR A 200 5.70 -1.19 -2.00
N GLY A 201 6.71 -0.36 -2.21
CA GLY A 201 6.67 0.67 -3.25
C GLY A 201 6.97 0.07 -4.60
N ASP A 202 6.24 0.52 -5.62
CA ASP A 202 6.46 0.13 -7.02
C ASP A 202 7.51 1.02 -7.73
N GLY A 203 8.16 1.92 -7.00
CA GLY A 203 9.14 2.86 -7.55
C GLY A 203 8.52 4.06 -8.28
N GLN A 204 7.19 4.21 -8.31
CA GLN A 204 6.53 5.25 -9.13
C GLN A 204 6.41 6.61 -8.46
N TYR A 205 6.54 6.68 -7.13
CA TYR A 205 6.46 7.91 -6.36
C TYR A 205 7.76 8.16 -5.60
N GLY A 206 8.17 9.42 -5.50
CA GLY A 206 9.20 9.94 -4.59
C GLY A 206 10.54 9.24 -4.73
N ASN A 207 10.97 8.99 -5.98
CA ASN A 207 12.26 8.35 -6.28
C ASN A 207 13.18 9.27 -7.07
N HIS A 208 14.49 9.13 -6.87
CA HIS A 208 15.51 9.73 -7.74
C HIS A 208 15.50 9.04 -9.12
N ALA A 209 14.92 9.70 -10.11
CA ALA A 209 14.67 9.13 -11.44
C ALA A 209 15.69 9.56 -12.50
N ILE A 210 16.30 10.75 -12.35
CA ILE A 210 17.22 11.30 -13.37
C ILE A 210 18.36 10.33 -13.71
N GLN A 211 18.94 9.64 -12.73
CA GLN A 211 19.96 8.60 -12.93
C GLN A 211 19.51 7.38 -13.76
N HIS A 212 18.20 7.13 -13.89
CA HIS A 212 17.64 6.05 -14.70
C HIS A 212 17.17 6.53 -16.07
N ILE A 213 16.84 7.82 -16.19
CA ILE A 213 16.41 8.45 -17.44
C ILE A 213 17.61 8.70 -18.35
N PHE A 214 18.75 9.12 -17.78
CA PHE A 214 19.94 9.48 -18.53
C PHE A 214 21.04 8.43 -18.39
N SER A 215 21.90 8.28 -19.41
CA SER A 215 22.93 7.26 -19.45
C SER A 215 24.31 7.79 -19.85
N THR A 216 25.36 7.00 -19.61
CA THR A 216 26.73 7.32 -20.04
C THR A 216 26.81 7.56 -21.54
N LYS A 217 26.06 6.79 -22.34
CA LYS A 217 26.01 7.00 -23.79
C LYS A 217 25.44 8.37 -24.14
N GLN A 218 24.38 8.81 -23.47
CA GLN A 218 23.82 10.14 -23.69
C GLN A 218 24.75 11.25 -23.23
N PHE A 219 25.55 11.03 -22.19
CA PHE A 219 26.59 11.99 -21.82
C PHE A 219 27.66 12.13 -22.90
N GLN A 220 28.06 11.02 -23.53
CA GLN A 220 29.03 11.03 -24.63
C GLN A 220 28.46 11.71 -25.89
N ASP A 221 27.23 11.37 -26.26
CA ASP A 221 26.59 11.84 -27.49
C ASP A 221 26.03 13.28 -27.35
N HIS A 222 25.56 13.63 -26.15
CA HIS A 222 24.86 14.88 -25.83
C HIS A 222 25.35 15.51 -24.50
N PRO A 223 26.63 15.85 -24.37
CA PRO A 223 27.18 16.40 -23.13
C PRO A 223 26.49 17.70 -22.69
N GLU A 224 25.87 18.45 -23.61
CA GLU A 224 25.13 19.68 -23.32
C GLU A 224 23.83 19.46 -22.52
N TRP A 225 23.31 18.23 -22.49
CA TRP A 225 22.16 17.82 -21.67
C TRP A 225 22.49 17.76 -20.18
N PHE A 226 23.76 17.65 -19.84
CA PHE A 226 24.22 17.44 -18.47
C PHE A 226 24.68 18.76 -17.83
N ALA A 227 24.70 18.82 -16.50
CA ALA A 227 25.04 20.05 -15.82
C ALA A 227 26.45 20.52 -16.13
N LEU A 228 26.60 21.80 -16.49
CA LEU A 228 27.88 22.50 -16.51
C LEU A 228 28.13 23.02 -15.09
N VAL A 229 29.20 22.60 -14.45
CA VAL A 229 29.62 23.08 -13.12
C VAL A 229 31.11 23.38 -13.18
N GLY A 230 31.51 24.60 -12.81
CA GLY A 230 32.92 25.01 -12.87
C GLY A 230 33.53 24.87 -14.26
N GLY A 231 32.74 25.13 -15.31
CA GLY A 231 33.17 25.01 -16.71
C GLY A 231 33.27 23.57 -17.26
N LYS A 232 32.92 22.55 -16.47
CA LYS A 232 32.96 21.13 -16.89
C LYS A 232 31.58 20.49 -16.85
N ARG A 233 31.26 19.67 -17.85
CA ARG A 233 30.01 18.88 -17.88
C ARG A 233 30.15 17.69 -16.92
N GLN A 234 29.17 17.53 -16.04
CA GLN A 234 29.17 16.54 -14.98
C GLN A 234 28.35 15.32 -15.39
N TRP A 235 28.89 14.14 -15.15
CA TRP A 235 28.17 12.88 -15.26
C TRP A 235 28.78 11.88 -14.29
N TRP A 236 27.94 11.16 -13.57
CA TRP A 236 28.34 10.05 -12.73
C TRP A 236 27.33 8.93 -12.90
N SER A 237 27.79 7.68 -12.94
CA SER A 237 26.88 6.52 -13.05
C SER A 237 26.07 6.28 -11.77
N TYR A 238 26.47 6.91 -10.66
CA TYR A 238 25.76 6.87 -9.38
C TYR A 238 25.01 8.21 -9.17
N GLY A 239 23.75 8.18 -8.72
CA GLY A 239 22.86 9.35 -8.70
C GLY A 239 23.04 10.33 -7.55
N ASN A 240 24.27 10.62 -7.14
CA ASN A 240 24.55 11.68 -6.17
C ASN A 240 25.58 12.67 -6.73
N GLY A 241 25.35 13.97 -6.50
CA GLY A 241 26.33 15.03 -6.75
C GLY A 241 26.31 15.62 -8.17
N TRP A 242 25.35 15.23 -9.01
CA TRP A 242 25.18 15.79 -10.34
C TRP A 242 23.71 15.86 -10.75
N GLN A 243 23.38 16.85 -11.58
CA GLN A 243 22.04 17.02 -12.14
C GLN A 243 22.11 17.17 -13.67
N ILE A 244 20.95 17.19 -14.32
CA ILE A 244 20.83 17.55 -15.74
C ILE A 244 20.73 19.06 -15.95
N CYS A 245 20.92 19.49 -17.19
CA CYS A 245 20.55 20.82 -17.65
C CYS A 245 19.03 20.91 -17.83
N THR A 246 18.34 21.43 -16.82
CA THR A 246 16.86 21.57 -16.80
C THR A 246 16.28 22.57 -17.82
N THR A 247 17.13 23.28 -18.58
CA THR A 247 16.68 24.22 -19.62
C THR A 247 16.95 23.73 -21.04
N HIS A 248 17.74 22.67 -21.22
CA HIS A 248 18.01 22.13 -22.54
C HIS A 248 16.77 21.38 -23.07
N PRO A 249 16.27 21.62 -24.29
CA PRO A 249 15.09 20.93 -24.80
C PRO A 249 15.27 19.41 -24.89
N GLY A 250 16.46 18.94 -25.25
CA GLY A 250 16.76 17.50 -25.34
C GLY A 250 16.58 16.73 -24.03
N THR A 251 16.73 17.37 -22.86
CA THR A 251 16.46 16.69 -21.57
C THR A 251 14.97 16.46 -21.35
N VAL A 252 14.11 17.36 -21.84
CA VAL A 252 12.65 17.18 -21.81
C VAL A 252 12.25 16.06 -22.77
N GLU A 253 12.78 16.08 -23.99
CA GLU A 253 12.50 15.06 -25.01
C GLU A 253 12.85 13.65 -24.53
N ARG A 254 14.05 13.50 -23.95
CA ARG A 254 14.49 12.22 -23.39
C ARG A 254 13.61 11.76 -22.20
N ALA A 255 13.26 12.66 -21.28
CA ALA A 255 12.38 12.30 -20.17
C ALA A 255 10.97 11.88 -20.63
N VAL A 256 10.44 12.54 -21.66
CA VAL A 256 9.15 12.16 -22.27
C VAL A 256 9.24 10.80 -22.96
N GLN A 257 10.36 10.51 -23.64
CA GLN A 257 10.60 9.18 -24.21
C GLN A 257 10.64 8.10 -23.12
N TYR A 258 11.36 8.34 -22.03
CA TYR A 258 11.40 7.42 -20.89
C TYR A 258 10.00 7.17 -20.30
N ALA A 259 9.20 8.22 -20.14
CA ALA A 259 7.82 8.08 -19.68
C ALA A 259 6.95 7.27 -20.65
N ASP A 260 7.13 7.47 -21.96
CA ASP A 260 6.42 6.70 -22.99
C ASP A 260 6.78 5.20 -22.93
N GLU A 261 8.07 4.89 -22.82
CA GLU A 261 8.58 3.52 -22.65
C GLU A 261 7.96 2.86 -21.41
N PHE A 262 7.97 3.56 -20.27
CA PHE A 262 7.40 3.08 -19.01
C PHE A 262 5.89 2.81 -19.11
N PHE A 263 5.08 3.77 -19.56
CA PHE A 263 3.63 3.58 -19.60
C PHE A 263 3.18 2.56 -20.65
N ARG A 264 3.97 2.31 -21.70
CA ARG A 264 3.72 1.22 -22.64
C ARG A 264 4.00 -0.16 -22.03
N ALA A 265 5.05 -0.27 -21.22
CA ALA A 265 5.37 -1.49 -20.49
C ALA A 265 4.43 -1.73 -19.30
N HIS A 266 3.91 -0.65 -18.71
CA HIS A 266 3.06 -0.68 -17.50
C HIS A 266 1.77 0.13 -17.73
N PRO A 267 0.85 -0.36 -18.59
CA PRO A 267 -0.35 0.40 -18.96
C PRO A 267 -1.27 0.72 -17.79
N ASP A 268 -1.21 -0.05 -16.69
CA ASP A 268 -2.00 0.18 -15.48
C ASP A 268 -1.35 1.14 -14.48
N ALA A 269 -0.05 1.45 -14.64
CA ALA A 269 0.67 2.36 -13.75
C ALA A 269 0.10 3.78 -13.87
N PRO A 270 -0.42 4.40 -12.80
CA PRO A 270 -1.03 5.73 -12.89
C PRO A 270 -0.02 6.86 -12.95
N VAL A 271 1.20 6.62 -12.46
CA VAL A 271 2.21 7.65 -12.19
C VAL A 271 3.60 7.18 -12.61
N ILE A 272 4.47 8.12 -12.96
CA ILE A 272 5.91 7.89 -13.11
C ILE A 272 6.70 8.96 -12.35
N SER A 273 7.76 8.53 -11.64
CA SER A 273 8.67 9.47 -10.99
C SER A 273 9.58 10.16 -12.00
N MET A 274 9.77 11.46 -11.81
CA MET A 274 10.73 12.32 -12.49
C MET A 274 11.58 13.07 -11.46
N GLY A 275 11.85 12.48 -10.29
CA GLY A 275 12.64 13.10 -9.23
C GLY A 275 14.11 13.36 -9.61
N GLN A 276 14.62 14.52 -9.19
CA GLN A 276 16.01 14.96 -9.26
C GLN A 276 16.94 13.96 -8.57
N ASN A 277 18.23 13.96 -8.92
CA ASN A 277 19.23 13.14 -8.23
C ASN A 277 19.51 13.66 -6.81
N ASP A 278 20.17 12.85 -6.00
CA ASP A 278 20.66 13.27 -4.70
C ASP A 278 21.77 14.32 -4.80
N GLY A 279 21.86 15.16 -3.77
CA GLY A 279 22.91 16.17 -3.64
C GLY A 279 22.74 17.39 -4.54
N ASN A 280 23.86 18.06 -4.81
CA ASN A 280 23.92 19.32 -5.57
C ASN A 280 24.35 19.06 -7.04
N GLY A 281 25.08 19.99 -7.66
CA GLY A 281 25.57 19.86 -9.04
C GLY A 281 24.61 20.43 -10.09
N TRP A 282 23.88 21.49 -9.75
CA TRP A 282 22.95 22.14 -10.67
C TRP A 282 23.67 22.93 -11.78
N CYS A 283 23.18 22.82 -13.02
CA CYS A 283 23.83 23.41 -14.20
C CYS A 283 23.95 24.95 -14.11
N GLU A 284 25.14 25.47 -14.40
CA GLU A 284 25.52 26.89 -14.40
C GLU A 284 25.58 27.48 -15.82
N CYS A 285 25.08 26.75 -16.83
CA CYS A 285 25.15 27.22 -18.22
C CYS A 285 24.31 28.49 -18.45
N GLU A 286 24.64 29.25 -19.49
CA GLU A 286 23.98 30.52 -19.81
C GLU A 286 22.45 30.39 -20.02
N ARG A 287 21.96 29.26 -20.54
CA ARG A 287 20.51 29.02 -20.65
C ARG A 287 19.84 28.94 -19.28
N CYS A 288 20.48 28.28 -18.32
CA CYS A 288 19.97 28.18 -16.95
C CYS A 288 20.02 29.52 -16.23
N LYS A 289 21.14 30.27 -16.35
CA LYS A 289 21.25 31.63 -15.80
C LYS A 289 20.19 32.56 -16.38
N LYS A 290 19.96 32.49 -17.69
CA LYS A 290 18.92 33.30 -18.35
C LYS A 290 17.52 32.98 -17.84
N LEU A 291 17.17 31.69 -17.66
CA LEU A 291 15.88 31.32 -17.07
C LEU A 291 15.77 31.86 -15.64
N ILE A 292 16.77 31.64 -14.80
CA ILE A 292 16.77 32.08 -13.40
C ILE A 292 16.53 33.59 -13.30
N ASN A 293 17.22 34.36 -14.12
CA ASN A 293 17.15 35.83 -14.12
C ASN A 293 16.04 36.41 -15.01
N SER A 294 15.13 35.58 -15.54
CA SER A 294 14.05 36.05 -16.42
C SER A 294 12.91 36.77 -15.69
N VAL A 295 12.90 36.71 -14.35
CA VAL A 295 11.90 37.33 -13.48
C VAL A 295 12.55 38.02 -12.30
N THR A 296 11.82 38.92 -11.64
CA THR A 296 12.26 39.61 -10.42
C THR A 296 11.25 39.37 -9.28
N PRO A 297 11.68 38.88 -8.10
CA PRO A 297 13.02 38.35 -7.80
C PRO A 297 13.35 37.12 -8.67
N PRO A 298 14.64 36.77 -8.89
CA PRO A 298 15.04 35.61 -9.68
C PRO A 298 14.32 34.32 -9.25
N TYR A 299 14.16 33.38 -10.18
CA TYR A 299 13.63 32.07 -9.82
C TYR A 299 14.55 31.35 -8.84
N SER A 300 13.94 30.76 -7.82
CA SER A 300 14.62 29.82 -6.95
C SER A 300 15.01 28.55 -7.70
N LEU A 301 15.88 27.75 -7.08
CA LEU A 301 16.25 26.46 -7.64
C LEU A 301 15.05 25.51 -7.76
N SER A 302 14.14 25.55 -6.78
CA SER A 302 12.86 24.82 -6.85
C SER A 302 12.06 25.22 -8.08
N GLU A 303 11.89 26.52 -8.32
CA GLU A 303 11.16 27.02 -9.49
C GLU A 303 11.80 26.61 -10.81
N ARG A 304 13.13 26.63 -10.88
CA ARG A 304 13.85 26.12 -12.04
C ARG A 304 13.61 24.62 -12.27
N TRP A 305 13.59 23.83 -11.20
CA TRP A 305 13.33 22.39 -11.27
C TRP A 305 11.91 22.11 -11.75
N PHE A 306 10.92 22.72 -11.10
CA PHE A 306 9.50 22.52 -11.44
C PHE A 306 9.10 23.15 -12.78
N HIS A 307 9.86 24.11 -13.32
CA HIS A 307 9.73 24.53 -14.71
C HIS A 307 10.02 23.39 -15.69
N TRP A 308 11.03 22.57 -15.42
CA TRP A 308 11.35 21.40 -16.23
C TRP A 308 10.30 20.30 -16.06
N VAL A 309 9.89 20.02 -14.81
CA VAL A 309 8.82 19.05 -14.51
C VAL A 309 7.53 19.41 -15.25
N ASN A 310 7.09 20.67 -15.23
CA ASN A 310 5.91 21.12 -15.97
C ASN A 310 6.03 20.87 -17.48
N ARG A 311 7.21 21.12 -18.07
CA ARG A 311 7.44 20.85 -19.50
C ARG A 311 7.31 19.36 -19.81
N VAL A 312 7.90 18.49 -18.99
CA VAL A 312 7.79 17.04 -19.15
C VAL A 312 6.34 16.60 -18.99
N ALA A 313 5.67 17.01 -17.91
CA ALA A 313 4.29 16.62 -17.60
C ALA A 313 3.30 17.03 -18.70
N ARG A 314 3.47 18.23 -19.27
CA ARG A 314 2.65 18.71 -20.39
C ARG A 314 2.77 17.82 -21.62
N GLU A 315 3.99 17.44 -22.00
CA GLU A 315 4.22 16.58 -23.16
C GLU A 315 3.77 15.13 -22.90
N VAL A 316 4.00 14.61 -21.69
CA VAL A 316 3.48 13.30 -21.27
C VAL A 316 1.95 13.28 -21.39
N ASN A 317 1.26 14.32 -20.90
CA ASN A 317 -0.20 14.41 -20.97
C ASN A 317 -0.76 14.48 -22.40
N LYS A 318 0.04 14.85 -23.40
CA LYS A 318 -0.40 14.79 -24.81
C LYS A 318 -0.49 13.35 -25.31
N LYS A 319 0.45 12.49 -24.87
CA LYS A 319 0.55 11.08 -25.30
C LYS A 319 -0.21 10.11 -24.39
N HIS A 320 -0.20 10.37 -23.08
CA HIS A 320 -0.68 9.48 -22.02
C HIS A 320 -1.70 10.21 -21.15
N LYS A 321 -2.93 10.36 -21.66
CA LYS A 321 -4.02 11.04 -20.95
C LYS A 321 -4.34 10.32 -19.63
N GLY A 322 -4.47 11.10 -18.56
CA GLY A 322 -4.79 10.59 -17.22
C GLY A 322 -3.59 10.02 -16.44
N LYS A 323 -2.40 9.96 -17.05
CA LYS A 323 -1.16 9.60 -16.37
C LYS A 323 -0.49 10.81 -15.73
N TRP A 324 0.13 10.59 -14.58
CA TRP A 324 0.78 11.65 -13.80
C TRP A 324 2.29 11.55 -13.86
N VAL A 325 2.93 12.71 -13.75
CA VAL A 325 4.36 12.85 -13.49
C VAL A 325 4.52 13.25 -12.03
N GLU A 326 5.29 12.48 -11.28
CA GLU A 326 5.63 12.79 -9.90
C GLU A 326 7.01 13.43 -9.82
N ALA A 327 7.18 14.43 -8.96
CA ALA A 327 8.50 14.99 -8.65
C ALA A 327 8.61 15.36 -7.17
N MET A 328 9.81 15.19 -6.62
CA MET A 328 10.06 15.47 -5.22
C MET A 328 10.24 16.96 -4.94
N ALA A 329 9.55 17.47 -3.92
CA ALA A 329 9.90 18.70 -3.23
C ALA A 329 10.90 18.35 -2.12
N TYR A 330 12.17 18.25 -2.52
CA TYR A 330 13.27 17.71 -1.73
C TYR A 330 14.45 18.68 -1.66
N ALA A 331 15.11 18.75 -0.49
CA ALA A 331 16.33 19.52 -0.25
C ALA A 331 16.29 20.95 -0.85
N ASN A 332 17.24 21.26 -1.75
CA ASN A 332 17.35 22.59 -2.36
C ASN A 332 16.19 22.96 -3.32
N THR A 333 15.31 22.01 -3.59
CA THR A 333 14.12 22.14 -4.45
C THR A 333 12.82 21.90 -3.65
N SER A 334 12.84 22.18 -2.34
CA SER A 334 11.74 21.88 -1.42
C SER A 334 10.63 22.94 -1.40
N SER A 335 10.92 24.18 -1.82
CA SER A 335 9.98 25.30 -1.70
C SER A 335 8.93 25.36 -2.81
N PRO A 336 7.66 25.68 -2.50
CA PRO A 336 6.60 25.89 -3.49
C PRO A 336 6.99 26.92 -4.55
N THR A 337 6.48 26.71 -5.76
CA THR A 337 6.68 27.64 -6.88
C THR A 337 5.72 28.82 -6.80
N ARG A 338 6.08 29.97 -7.41
CA ARG A 338 5.12 31.08 -7.57
C ARG A 338 4.12 30.88 -8.72
N PHE A 339 4.34 29.86 -9.55
CA PHE A 339 3.48 29.48 -10.66
C PHE A 339 2.78 28.15 -10.38
N GLN A 340 1.66 27.93 -11.06
CA GLN A 340 0.89 26.68 -10.98
C GLN A 340 1.61 25.54 -11.71
N LEU A 341 1.58 24.35 -11.12
CA LEU A 341 2.05 23.14 -11.78
C LEU A 341 1.02 22.63 -12.78
N GLU A 342 1.47 21.84 -13.75
CA GLU A 342 0.58 21.19 -14.70
C GLU A 342 -0.44 20.30 -13.96
N PRO A 343 -1.70 20.18 -14.45
CA PRO A 343 -2.75 19.41 -13.81
C PRO A 343 -2.44 17.94 -13.51
N ASN A 344 -1.46 17.36 -14.21
CA ASN A 344 -1.01 15.98 -14.05
C ASN A 344 0.36 15.87 -13.34
N VAL A 345 0.75 16.88 -12.57
CA VAL A 345 1.93 16.81 -11.69
C VAL A 345 1.49 16.45 -10.28
N ALA A 346 2.16 15.46 -9.69
CA ALA A 346 2.09 15.16 -8.26
C ALA A 346 3.42 15.54 -7.60
N VAL A 347 3.36 16.12 -6.41
CA VAL A 347 4.55 16.48 -5.63
C VAL A 347 4.68 15.52 -4.47
N THR A 348 5.83 14.86 -4.29
CA THR A 348 6.13 14.19 -3.02
C THR A 348 6.98 15.11 -2.15
N LYS A 349 6.44 15.56 -1.02
CA LYS A 349 7.13 16.45 -0.10
C LYS A 349 7.92 15.65 0.93
N THR A 350 9.19 16.00 1.11
CA THR A 350 10.05 15.40 2.14
C THR A 350 9.87 16.10 3.49
N PHE A 351 9.89 15.37 4.61
CA PHE A 351 9.65 15.93 5.94
C PHE A 351 10.79 15.58 6.91
N VAL A 352 11.60 16.58 7.23
CA VAL A 352 12.72 16.58 8.20
C VAL A 352 12.44 17.56 9.33
N LEU A 353 11.80 18.71 9.05
CA LEU A 353 11.60 19.81 10.01
C LEU A 353 10.11 20.21 10.11
N ASP A 354 9.68 20.68 11.29
CA ASP A 354 8.30 21.14 11.54
C ASP A 354 7.83 22.25 10.57
N SER A 355 8.75 23.11 10.12
CA SER A 355 8.43 24.18 9.17
C SER A 355 7.89 23.67 7.83
N GLU A 356 8.15 22.40 7.50
CA GLU A 356 7.78 21.78 6.24
C GLU A 356 6.30 21.36 6.16
N PHE A 357 5.61 21.25 7.30
CA PHE A 357 4.16 21.04 7.33
C PHE A 357 3.42 22.20 6.67
N LYS A 358 3.77 23.44 7.06
CA LYS A 358 3.25 24.65 6.42
C LYS A 358 3.62 24.73 4.94
N GLN A 359 4.84 24.30 4.60
CA GLN A 359 5.31 24.28 3.22
C GLN A 359 4.52 23.27 2.36
N ALA A 360 4.17 22.11 2.91
CA ALA A 360 3.33 21.11 2.23
C ALA A 360 1.90 21.65 1.98
N GLU A 361 1.33 22.37 2.94
CA GLU A 361 0.04 23.04 2.75
C GLU A 361 0.11 24.12 1.65
N GLN A 362 1.21 24.87 1.58
CA GLN A 362 1.45 25.85 0.50
C GLN A 362 1.55 25.16 -0.87
N TRP A 363 2.17 23.99 -0.95
CA TRP A 363 2.23 23.20 -2.18
C TRP A 363 0.83 22.85 -2.73
N LYS A 364 -0.19 22.65 -1.87
CA LYS A 364 -1.57 22.42 -2.33
C LYS A 364 -2.18 23.60 -3.07
N THR A 365 -1.64 24.81 -2.89
CA THR A 365 -2.14 26.01 -3.57
C THR A 365 -1.62 26.13 -5.01
N VAL A 366 -0.60 25.33 -5.37
CA VAL A 366 0.05 25.35 -6.69
C VAL A 366 0.08 24.00 -7.39
N CYS A 367 -0.32 22.92 -6.71
CA CYS A 367 -0.34 21.55 -7.21
C CYS A 367 -1.62 20.82 -6.77
N ARG A 368 -2.13 19.90 -7.60
CA ARG A 368 -3.35 19.12 -7.32
C ARG A 368 -3.12 17.94 -6.37
N SER A 369 -1.89 17.45 -6.25
CA SER A 369 -1.55 16.29 -5.43
C SER A 369 -0.26 16.54 -4.68
N VAL A 370 -0.31 16.40 -3.35
CA VAL A 370 0.85 16.47 -2.45
C VAL A 370 0.91 15.19 -1.63
N ASN A 371 1.97 14.42 -1.82
CA ASN A 371 2.25 13.13 -1.19
C ASN A 371 3.36 13.25 -0.15
N LEU A 372 3.54 12.22 0.66
CA LEU A 372 4.41 12.23 1.83
C LEU A 372 5.70 11.45 1.57
N TYR A 373 6.83 12.04 1.98
CA TYR A 373 8.10 11.33 2.16
C TYR A 373 8.66 11.66 3.55
N SER A 374 8.76 10.67 4.44
CA SER A 374 9.32 10.83 5.78
C SER A 374 10.69 10.20 5.91
N TYR A 375 11.45 10.64 6.91
CA TYR A 375 12.72 10.03 7.28
C TYR A 375 12.59 9.38 8.66
N MET A 376 12.32 8.08 8.65
CA MET A 376 12.21 7.24 9.84
C MET A 376 13.54 6.49 10.05
N TYR A 377 14.66 7.24 10.09
CA TYR A 377 16.01 6.69 10.20
C TYR A 377 16.26 5.93 11.52
N GLY A 378 16.79 4.70 11.41
CA GLY A 378 17.33 3.89 12.50
C GLY A 378 18.87 3.82 12.53
N GLY A 379 19.52 3.65 11.38
CA GLY A 379 20.94 3.22 11.30
C GLY A 379 22.06 4.12 11.83
N SER A 380 21.81 5.37 12.25
CA SER A 380 22.88 6.27 12.78
C SER A 380 22.84 6.49 14.29
N PHE A 381 21.92 5.87 15.02
CA PHE A 381 21.71 6.12 16.44
C PHE A 381 21.70 4.82 17.26
N LEU A 382 22.33 4.84 18.44
CA LEU A 382 22.53 3.69 19.32
C LEU A 382 21.35 3.43 20.29
N GLY A 383 20.12 3.79 19.93
CA GLY A 383 18.97 3.71 20.86
C GLY A 383 17.65 3.35 20.18
N PHE A 384 16.77 2.65 20.91
CA PHE A 384 15.46 2.23 20.42
C PHE A 384 14.61 3.42 19.98
N ARG A 385 14.07 3.36 18.77
CA ARG A 385 13.20 4.39 18.21
C ARG A 385 11.85 3.81 17.86
N HIS A 386 10.94 3.83 18.82
CA HIS A 386 9.56 3.41 18.63
C HIS A 386 8.62 4.60 18.78
N TYR A 387 8.07 5.09 17.66
CA TYR A 387 7.18 6.25 17.62
C TYR A 387 5.86 5.99 16.85
N PRO A 388 5.13 4.90 17.14
CA PRO A 388 3.94 4.51 16.39
C PRO A 388 2.86 5.59 16.40
N HIS A 389 2.70 6.30 17.53
CA HIS A 389 1.72 7.39 17.63
C HIS A 389 2.11 8.62 16.80
N ALA A 390 3.40 8.98 16.76
CA ALA A 390 3.84 10.10 15.92
C ALA A 390 3.71 9.76 14.43
N ALA A 391 4.09 8.54 14.03
CA ALA A 391 3.89 8.05 12.67
C ALA A 391 2.41 8.05 12.29
N GLN A 392 1.53 7.52 13.16
CA GLN A 392 0.08 7.53 12.94
C GLN A 392 -0.46 8.96 12.80
N GLN A 393 -0.06 9.88 13.67
CA GLN A 393 -0.49 11.28 13.61
C GLN A 393 -0.03 11.97 12.32
N PHE A 394 1.22 11.74 11.90
CA PHE A 394 1.76 12.26 10.65
C PHE A 394 0.98 11.75 9.43
N LEU A 395 0.75 10.43 9.35
CA LEU A 395 0.01 9.82 8.25
C LEU A 395 -1.44 10.31 8.22
N LYS A 396 -2.10 10.37 9.38
CA LYS A 396 -3.47 10.89 9.50
C LYS A 396 -3.53 12.36 9.07
N TRP A 397 -2.59 13.19 9.51
CA TRP A 397 -2.50 14.58 9.07
C TRP A 397 -2.32 14.68 7.55
N GLY A 398 -1.39 13.91 6.97
CA GLY A 398 -1.13 13.96 5.54
C GLY A 398 -2.33 13.50 4.71
N HIS A 399 -3.04 12.46 5.16
CA HIS A 399 -4.30 12.04 4.56
C HIS A 399 -5.38 13.13 4.69
N ASP A 400 -5.70 13.57 5.91
CA ASP A 400 -6.85 14.45 6.18
C ASP A 400 -6.62 15.89 5.67
N LYS A 401 -5.39 16.40 5.78
CA LYS A 401 -5.04 17.78 5.40
C LYS A 401 -4.58 17.90 3.97
N LEU A 402 -3.78 16.96 3.47
CA LEU A 402 -3.23 17.05 2.11
C LEU A 402 -4.06 16.26 1.09
N GLY A 403 -4.82 15.24 1.52
CA GLY A 403 -5.40 14.26 0.60
C GLY A 403 -4.34 13.36 -0.01
N ALA A 404 -3.24 13.13 0.71
CA ALA A 404 -2.10 12.38 0.20
C ALA A 404 -2.50 10.96 -0.20
N LEU A 405 -2.06 10.54 -1.38
CA LEU A 405 -2.34 9.22 -1.94
C LEU A 405 -1.15 8.27 -1.79
N SER A 406 0.06 8.81 -1.60
CA SER A 406 1.28 8.05 -1.44
C SER A 406 2.02 8.47 -0.18
N HIS A 407 2.59 7.48 0.52
CA HIS A 407 3.58 7.69 1.56
C HIS A 407 4.81 6.83 1.29
N ILE A 408 5.97 7.48 1.32
CA ILE A 408 7.27 6.84 1.28
C ILE A 408 7.98 7.17 2.57
N THR A 409 8.74 6.24 3.08
CA THR A 409 9.60 6.51 4.22
C THR A 409 10.97 5.93 4.01
N GLU A 410 11.99 6.71 4.35
CA GLU A 410 13.35 6.23 4.42
C GLU A 410 13.60 5.65 5.81
N CYS A 411 13.83 4.35 5.84
CA CYS A 411 14.10 3.56 7.02
C CYS A 411 15.47 2.91 6.84
N GLY A 412 16.50 3.43 7.50
CA GLY A 412 17.78 2.71 7.63
C GLY A 412 17.59 1.58 8.63
N GLY A 413 17.18 0.40 8.16
CA GLY A 413 16.64 -0.65 9.02
C GLY A 413 17.68 -1.26 9.95
N ASP A 414 17.41 -1.19 11.25
CA ASP A 414 18.03 -2.00 12.28
C ASP A 414 16.92 -2.54 13.20
N TRP A 415 16.51 -3.79 12.96
CA TRP A 415 15.39 -4.37 13.68
C TRP A 415 15.61 -4.48 15.19
N THR A 416 16.88 -4.52 15.64
CA THR A 416 17.18 -4.53 17.07
C THR A 416 16.87 -3.20 17.74
N PHE A 417 16.87 -2.07 17.01
CA PHE A 417 16.53 -0.75 17.53
C PHE A 417 15.14 -0.27 17.11
N ASP A 418 14.67 -0.67 15.93
CA ASP A 418 13.41 -0.22 15.35
C ASP A 418 12.20 -1.02 15.88
N GLY A 419 12.42 -2.28 16.27
CA GLY A 419 11.36 -3.19 16.68
C GLY A 419 10.43 -3.60 15.53
N PRO A 420 9.32 -4.31 15.84
CA PRO A 420 8.32 -4.75 14.86
C PRO A 420 7.50 -3.64 14.23
#